data_AF-A0A9Q0AWX1-F1
#
_entry.id   AF-A0A9Q0AWX1-F1
#
_cell.length_a   1.000
_cell.length_b   1.000
_cell.length_c   1.000
_cell.angle_alpha   90.00
_cell.angle_beta   90.00
_cell.angle_gamma   90.00
#
_symmetry.space_group_name_H-M   'P 1'
#
loop_
_entity.id
_entity.type
_entity.pdbx_description
1 polymer ?
#
loop_
_entity_poly.entity_id
_entity_poly.type
_entity_poly.pdbx_seq_one_letter_code
_entity_poly.pdbx_strand_id
1 'polypeptide(L)'
;MDAFQVARGPQPDFARIATGFTELGDQFQLCSNLPVIDHGGQLLRAVQGLREVVDSIDTRLRSMERRSIASELNALARSLNATVTRPDEPLEGLRSLQTGEVMEDFPTTVSEIALLSAGRANAYLQALGQPVAGPIGEKRRRLKLLAGVTTQVV
;
A
#
# COMPACT_ATOMS: atom_id res chain seq x y z
N MET A 1 -84.19 -28.12 27.71
CA MET A 1 -82.71 -28.09 27.63
C MET A 1 -82.36 -26.96 26.68
N ASP A 2 -82.01 -25.83 27.29
CA ASP A 2 -81.90 -24.52 26.66
C ASP A 2 -80.74 -24.44 25.67
N ALA A 3 -81.05 -24.01 24.45
CA ALA A 3 -80.07 -23.71 23.42
C ALA A 3 -79.43 -22.35 23.72
N PHE A 4 -78.13 -22.34 23.99
CA PHE A 4 -77.31 -21.14 24.15
C PHE A 4 -77.37 -20.26 22.90
N GLN A 5 -78.23 -19.24 22.92
CA GLN A 5 -78.28 -18.19 21.89
C GLN A 5 -77.31 -17.07 22.31
N VAL A 6 -76.01 -17.31 22.09
CA VAL A 6 -74.98 -16.26 22.26
C VAL A 6 -75.18 -15.25 21.12
N ALA A 7 -75.56 -14.01 21.45
CA ALA A 7 -75.62 -12.92 20.51
C ALA A 7 -74.25 -12.73 19.85
N ARG A 8 -74.09 -13.19 18.60
CA ARG A 8 -72.88 -12.95 17.84
C ARG A 8 -72.89 -11.47 17.46
N GLY A 9 -71.86 -10.74 17.88
CA GLY A 9 -71.66 -9.34 17.49
C GLY A 9 -71.62 -9.16 15.96
N PRO A 10 -71.59 -7.92 15.46
CA PRO A 10 -71.56 -7.65 14.03
C PRO A 10 -70.43 -8.44 13.34
N GLN A 11 -70.76 -9.08 12.21
CA GLN A 11 -69.76 -9.84 11.45
C GLN A 11 -68.71 -8.89 10.85
N PRO A 12 -67.42 -9.28 10.86
CA PRO A 12 -66.38 -8.53 10.17
C PRO A 12 -66.63 -8.40 8.67
N ASP A 13 -66.34 -7.22 8.12
CA ASP A 13 -66.35 -6.98 6.69
C ASP A 13 -64.98 -7.33 6.10
N PHE A 14 -64.87 -8.53 5.55
CA PHE A 14 -63.63 -9.03 4.95
C PHE A 14 -63.20 -8.24 3.70
N ALA A 15 -64.12 -7.60 2.98
CA ALA A 15 -63.77 -6.75 1.85
C ALA A 15 -63.09 -5.45 2.33
N ARG A 16 -63.61 -4.85 3.41
CA ARG A 16 -62.94 -3.73 4.09
C ARG A 16 -61.57 -4.13 4.65
N ILE A 17 -61.46 -5.31 5.24
CA ILE A 17 -60.18 -5.82 5.76
C ILE A 17 -59.16 -5.97 4.62
N ALA A 18 -59.56 -6.58 3.50
CA ALA A 18 -58.68 -6.76 2.34
C ALA A 18 -58.24 -5.40 1.75
N THR A 19 -59.14 -4.43 1.70
CA THR A 19 -58.83 -3.05 1.26
C THR A 19 -57.80 -2.41 2.20
N GLY A 20 -58.01 -2.50 3.51
CA GLY A 20 -57.07 -1.96 4.50
C GLY A 20 -55.68 -2.60 4.43
N PHE A 21 -55.57 -3.91 4.16
CA PHE A 21 -54.27 -4.56 3.94
C PHE A 21 -53.58 -4.08 2.66
N THR A 22 -54.34 -3.81 1.61
CA THR A 22 -53.80 -3.27 0.34
C THR A 22 -53.27 -1.86 0.56
N GLU A 23 -54.05 -0.99 1.20
CA GLU A 23 -53.64 0.38 1.53
C GLU A 23 -52.40 0.43 2.44
N LEU A 24 -52.33 -0.45 3.45
CA LEU A 24 -51.14 -0.58 4.30
C LEU A 24 -49.92 -1.07 3.50
N GLY A 25 -50.12 -2.00 2.57
CA GLY A 25 -49.07 -2.46 1.67
C GLY A 25 -48.52 -1.32 0.81
N ASP A 26 -49.40 -0.51 0.22
CA ASP A 26 -49.03 0.65 -0.59
C ASP A 26 -48.24 1.69 0.23
N GLN A 27 -48.68 1.97 1.46
CA GLN A 27 -47.95 2.88 2.37
C GLN A 27 -46.58 2.32 2.78
N PHE A 28 -46.46 1.00 2.97
CA PHE A 28 -45.19 0.36 3.30
C PHE A 28 -44.19 0.45 2.13
N GLN A 29 -44.66 0.42 0.89
CA GLN A 29 -43.79 0.65 -0.28
C GLN A 29 -43.19 2.05 -0.29
N LEU A 30 -43.89 3.07 0.23
CA LEU A 30 -43.36 4.44 0.33
C LEU A 30 -42.19 4.56 1.33
N CYS A 31 -42.08 3.64 2.29
CA CYS A 31 -40.96 3.60 3.22
C CYS A 31 -39.60 3.35 2.52
N SER A 32 -39.60 2.81 1.30
CA SER A 32 -38.39 2.63 0.49
C SER A 32 -37.73 3.96 0.07
N ASN A 33 -38.48 5.06 0.06
CA ASN A 33 -38.00 6.41 -0.26
C ASN A 33 -37.60 7.22 0.98
N LEU A 34 -37.52 6.59 2.16
CA LEU A 34 -37.16 7.33 3.38
C LEU A 34 -35.68 7.75 3.31
N PRO A 35 -35.36 9.05 3.44
CA PRO A 35 -33.99 9.56 3.33
C PRO A 35 -32.99 8.85 4.24
N VAL A 36 -33.43 8.39 5.41
CA VAL A 36 -32.62 7.64 6.38
C VAL A 36 -32.04 6.34 5.79
N ILE A 37 -32.77 5.63 4.92
CA ILE A 37 -32.30 4.38 4.30
C ILE A 37 -31.22 4.69 3.26
N ASP A 38 -31.43 5.74 2.46
CA ASP A 38 -30.43 6.22 1.48
C ASP A 38 -29.17 6.77 2.16
N HIS A 39 -29.32 7.50 3.28
CA HIS A 39 -28.21 8.08 4.03
C HIS A 39 -27.38 6.99 4.72
N GLY A 40 -28.00 5.92 5.21
CA GLY A 40 -27.28 4.74 5.71
C GLY A 40 -26.38 4.11 4.65
N GLY A 41 -26.86 3.96 3.42
CA GLY A 41 -26.08 3.45 2.30
C GLY A 41 -24.92 4.38 1.88
N GLN A 42 -25.08 5.70 2.02
CA GLN A 42 -24.00 6.66 1.77
C GLN A 42 -22.93 6.62 2.88
N LEU A 43 -23.36 6.55 4.14
CA LEU A 43 -22.45 6.44 5.29
C LEU A 43 -21.62 5.17 5.23
N LEU A 44 -22.22 4.02 4.89
CA LEU A 44 -21.47 2.76 4.75
C LEU A 44 -20.40 2.84 3.66
N ARG A 45 -20.71 3.46 2.51
CA ARG A 45 -19.73 3.70 1.44
C ARG A 45 -18.61 4.64 1.87
N ALA A 46 -18.93 5.71 2.60
CA ALA A 46 -17.93 6.62 3.14
C ALA A 46 -17.00 5.92 4.15
N VAL A 47 -17.54 5.09 5.04
CA VAL A 47 -16.77 4.30 6.00
C VAL A 47 -15.88 3.27 5.30
N GLN A 48 -16.39 2.60 4.26
CA GLN A 48 -15.58 1.68 3.43
C GLN A 48 -14.44 2.42 2.73
N GLY A 49 -14.72 3.57 2.12
CA GLY A 49 -13.68 4.40 1.50
C GLY A 49 -12.64 4.90 2.50
N LEU A 50 -13.05 5.28 3.72
CA LEU A 50 -12.11 5.65 4.78
C LEU A 50 -11.20 4.49 5.17
N ARG A 51 -11.72 3.26 5.26
CA ARG A 51 -10.92 2.08 5.56
C ARG A 51 -9.86 1.84 4.48
N GLU A 52 -10.24 1.92 3.21
CA GLU A 52 -9.30 1.78 2.09
C GLU A 52 -8.19 2.84 2.12
N VAL A 53 -8.56 4.09 2.46
CA VAL A 53 -7.60 5.19 2.62
C VAL A 53 -6.64 4.92 3.78
N VAL A 54 -7.14 4.47 4.93
CA VAL A 54 -6.32 4.14 6.11
C VAL A 54 -5.35 2.99 5.80
N ASP A 55 -5.81 1.93 5.13
CA ASP A 55 -4.97 0.79 4.75
C ASP A 55 -3.88 1.21 3.74
N SER A 56 -4.22 2.10 2.79
CA SER A 56 -3.27 2.69 1.86
C SER A 56 -2.23 3.58 2.59
N ILE A 57 -2.65 4.35 3.59
CA ILE A 57 -1.75 5.21 4.38
C ILE A 57 -0.78 4.34 5.18
N ASP A 58 -1.26 3.31 5.89
CA ASP A 58 -0.41 2.39 6.66
C ASP A 58 0.66 1.73 5.77
N THR A 59 0.25 1.24 4.60
CA THR A 59 1.18 0.64 3.62
C THR A 59 2.26 1.63 3.17
N ARG A 60 1.88 2.89 2.87
CA ARG A 60 2.82 3.94 2.46
C ARG A 60 3.76 4.35 3.59
N LEU A 61 3.26 4.48 4.82
CA LEU A 61 4.08 4.81 5.98
C LEU A 61 5.13 3.74 6.26
N ARG A 62 4.75 2.46 6.23
CA ARG A 62 5.72 1.34 6.37
C ARG A 62 6.78 1.34 5.27
N SER A 63 6.40 1.69 4.03
CA SER A 63 7.35 1.82 2.94
C SER A 63 8.30 3.00 3.14
N MET A 64 7.80 4.14 3.63
CA MET A 64 8.62 5.32 3.92
C MET A 64 9.59 5.08 5.08
N GLU A 65 9.13 4.46 6.18
CA GLU A 65 9.96 4.12 7.32
C GLU A 65 11.12 3.20 6.90
N ARG A 66 10.81 2.15 6.14
CA ARG A 66 11.83 1.24 5.60
C ARG A 66 12.85 1.97 4.72
N ARG A 67 12.39 2.87 3.86
CA ARG A 67 13.25 3.70 3.01
C ARG A 67 14.13 4.64 3.82
N SER A 68 13.62 5.20 4.92
CA SER A 68 14.37 6.07 5.82
C SER A 68 15.52 5.31 6.46
N ILE A 69 15.21 4.16 7.09
CA ILE A 69 16.22 3.31 7.74
C ILE A 69 17.27 2.83 6.73
N ALA A 70 16.85 2.39 5.54
CA ALA A 70 17.77 1.98 4.48
C ALA A 70 18.68 3.14 4.03
N SER A 71 18.14 4.34 3.91
CA SER A 71 18.90 5.54 3.54
C SER A 71 19.92 5.93 4.59
N GLU A 72 19.57 5.85 5.88
CA GLU A 72 20.46 6.12 7.01
C GLU A 72 21.62 5.12 7.06
N LEU A 73 21.31 3.82 6.96
CA LEU A 73 22.33 2.77 6.94
C LEU A 73 23.23 2.88 5.69
N ASN A 74 22.67 3.27 4.55
CA ASN A 74 23.47 3.59 3.36
C ASN A 74 24.34 4.82 3.54
N ALA A 75 23.91 5.82 4.32
CA ALA A 75 24.75 6.98 4.64
C ALA A 75 25.96 6.56 5.49
N LEU A 76 25.75 5.66 6.45
CA LEU A 76 26.85 5.06 7.23
C LEU A 76 27.80 4.27 6.32
N ALA A 77 27.28 3.37 5.48
CA ALA A 77 28.09 2.61 4.53
C ALA A 77 28.89 3.52 3.58
N ARG A 78 28.28 4.58 3.05
CA ARG A 78 28.98 5.60 2.25
C ARG A 78 30.10 6.28 3.02
N SER A 79 29.87 6.60 4.30
CA SER A 79 30.89 7.22 5.15
C SER A 79 32.10 6.30 5.36
N LEU A 80 31.86 5.00 5.51
CA LEU A 80 32.94 4.00 5.64
C LEU A 80 33.66 3.82 4.29
N ASN A 81 32.92 3.68 3.21
CA ASN A 81 33.48 3.52 1.87
C ASN A 81 34.25 4.76 1.37
N ALA A 82 33.97 5.96 1.90
CA ALA A 82 34.72 7.16 1.56
C ALA A 82 36.18 7.11 2.03
N THR A 83 36.50 6.26 3.01
CA THR A 83 37.89 6.04 3.45
C THR A 83 38.63 5.02 2.59
N VAL A 84 37.94 4.35 1.65
CA VAL A 84 38.57 3.39 0.73
C VAL A 84 39.41 4.15 -0.29
N THR A 85 40.70 3.87 -0.30
CA THR A 85 41.68 4.53 -1.19
C THR A 85 42.22 3.59 -2.26
N ARG A 86 42.22 2.28 -1.98
CA ARG A 86 42.73 1.25 -2.91
C ARG A 86 41.60 0.47 -3.58
N PRO A 87 41.78 -0.03 -4.82
CA PRO A 87 40.71 -0.71 -5.55
C PRO A 87 40.29 -2.08 -5.00
N ASP A 88 41.14 -2.71 -4.19
CA ASP A 88 41.00 -4.03 -3.60
C ASP A 88 40.60 -3.99 -2.12
N GLU A 89 40.58 -2.81 -1.51
CA GLU A 89 40.06 -2.61 -0.16
C GLU A 89 38.56 -2.96 -0.08
N PRO A 90 38.12 -3.53 1.06
CA PRO A 90 36.74 -3.95 1.23
C PRO A 90 35.79 -2.75 1.24
N LEU A 91 34.66 -2.90 0.55
CA LEU A 91 33.52 -2.00 0.56
C LEU A 91 32.40 -2.57 1.41
N GLU A 92 31.79 -1.70 2.18
CA GLU A 92 30.52 -1.98 2.83
C GLU A 92 29.38 -1.98 1.82
N GLY A 93 28.57 -3.05 1.91
CA GLY A 93 27.43 -3.27 1.04
C GLY A 93 26.31 -2.27 1.28
N LEU A 94 25.73 -1.77 0.19
CA LEU A 94 24.55 -0.92 0.28
C LEU A 94 23.26 -1.74 0.39
N ARG A 95 22.27 -1.15 1.03
CA ARG A 95 20.90 -1.66 1.16
C ARG A 95 20.00 -1.14 0.05
N SER A 96 19.06 -1.97 -0.37
CA SER A 96 18.00 -1.59 -1.30
C SER A 96 17.03 -0.63 -0.61
N LEU A 97 16.71 0.49 -1.26
CA LEU A 97 15.66 1.39 -0.78
C LEU A 97 14.26 0.77 -0.92
N GLN A 98 14.11 -0.28 -1.73
CA GLN A 98 12.82 -0.94 -1.94
C GLN A 98 12.54 -1.95 -0.82
N THR A 99 13.52 -2.78 -0.49
CA THR A 99 13.38 -3.90 0.45
C THR A 99 13.97 -3.62 1.83
N GLY A 100 14.83 -2.62 2.00
CA GLY A 100 15.55 -2.35 3.25
C GLY A 100 16.71 -3.31 3.56
N GLU A 101 16.78 -4.42 2.83
CA GLU A 101 17.80 -5.44 2.98
C GLU A 101 19.10 -5.06 2.28
N VAL A 102 20.21 -5.64 2.75
CA VAL A 102 21.50 -5.55 2.07
C VAL A 102 21.34 -6.14 0.66
N MET A 103 21.84 -5.44 -0.35
CA MET A 103 21.75 -5.93 -1.72
C MET A 103 22.59 -7.21 -1.87
N GLU A 104 21.94 -8.27 -2.33
CA GLU A 104 22.57 -9.56 -2.55
C GLU A 104 23.71 -9.45 -3.59
N ASP A 105 24.81 -10.13 -3.27
CA ASP A 105 26.06 -10.12 -4.05
C ASP A 105 26.57 -8.72 -4.41
N PHE A 106 26.30 -7.71 -3.58
CA PHE A 106 26.86 -6.38 -3.82
C PHE A 106 28.39 -6.46 -3.87
N PRO A 107 29.05 -5.74 -4.81
CA PRO A 107 30.49 -5.74 -4.93
C PRO A 107 31.19 -5.47 -3.60
N THR A 108 32.12 -6.34 -3.25
CA THR A 108 32.93 -6.25 -2.03
C THR A 108 34.14 -5.33 -2.21
N THR A 109 34.46 -4.92 -3.44
CA THR A 109 35.58 -4.02 -3.74
C THR A 109 35.25 -3.05 -4.89
N VAL A 110 36.03 -1.96 -5.01
CA VAL A 110 35.86 -1.00 -6.11
C VAL A 110 36.19 -1.62 -7.47
N SER A 111 37.12 -2.58 -7.49
CA SER A 111 37.48 -3.34 -8.69
C SER A 111 36.32 -4.20 -9.19
N GLU A 112 35.57 -4.83 -8.29
CA GLU A 112 34.38 -5.58 -8.65
C GLU A 112 33.29 -4.68 -9.25
N ILE A 113 33.11 -3.46 -8.73
CA ILE A 113 32.21 -2.46 -9.35
C ILE A 113 32.64 -2.17 -10.79
N ALA A 114 33.96 -2.10 -11.06
CA ALA A 114 34.49 -1.86 -12.39
C ALA A 114 34.23 -3.03 -13.37
N LEU A 115 33.98 -4.24 -12.87
CA LEU A 115 33.73 -5.45 -13.67
C LEU A 115 32.24 -5.78 -13.83
N LEU A 116 31.33 -5.06 -13.17
CA LEU A 116 29.89 -5.34 -13.20
C LEU A 116 29.29 -5.41 -14.60
N SER A 117 28.49 -6.44 -14.88
CA SER A 117 27.67 -6.50 -16.09
C SER A 117 26.60 -5.41 -16.10
N ALA A 118 26.09 -5.05 -17.29
CA ALA A 118 25.03 -4.05 -17.39
C ALA A 118 23.74 -4.46 -16.67
N GLY A 119 23.40 -5.75 -16.66
CA GLY A 119 22.25 -6.27 -15.93
C GLY A 119 22.38 -6.06 -14.42
N ARG A 120 23.53 -6.42 -13.84
CA ARG A 120 23.78 -6.23 -12.39
C ARG A 120 23.85 -4.76 -12.01
N ALA A 121 24.53 -3.93 -12.82
CA ALA A 121 24.58 -2.50 -12.57
C ALA A 121 23.17 -1.86 -12.58
N ASN A 122 22.30 -2.29 -13.49
CA ASN A 122 20.91 -1.84 -13.51
C ASN A 122 20.14 -2.27 -12.25
N ALA A 123 20.30 -3.52 -11.83
CA ALA A 123 19.63 -4.03 -10.63
C ALA A 123 19.99 -3.21 -9.39
N TYR A 124 21.28 -2.93 -9.18
CA TYR A 124 21.71 -2.09 -8.04
C TYR A 124 21.24 -0.64 -8.16
N LEU A 125 21.33 -0.02 -9.34
CA LEU A 125 20.82 1.34 -9.53
C LEU A 125 19.31 1.42 -9.26
N GLN A 126 18.54 0.45 -9.75
CA GLN A 126 17.10 0.38 -9.52
C GLN A 126 16.76 0.20 -8.04
N ALA A 127 17.48 -0.70 -7.34
CA ALA A 127 17.34 -0.91 -5.90
C ALA A 127 17.66 0.36 -5.08
N LEU A 128 18.58 1.19 -5.56
CA LEU A 128 18.93 2.50 -4.99
C LEU A 128 18.03 3.65 -5.47
N GLY A 129 16.98 3.37 -6.24
CA GLY A 129 16.03 4.37 -6.75
C GLY A 129 16.62 5.30 -7.81
N GLN A 130 17.63 4.85 -8.55
CA GLN A 130 18.37 5.64 -9.53
C GLN A 130 17.97 5.27 -10.96
N PRO A 131 18.07 6.22 -11.92
CA PRO A 131 17.85 5.93 -13.33
C PRO A 131 18.85 4.89 -13.86
N VAL A 132 18.38 3.98 -14.72
CA VAL A 132 19.19 2.91 -15.35
C VAL A 132 19.60 3.22 -16.80
N ALA A 133 19.35 4.44 -17.27
CA ALA A 133 19.74 4.88 -18.59
C ALA A 133 21.27 5.12 -18.70
N GLY A 134 21.79 5.04 -19.92
CA GLY A 134 23.18 5.35 -20.26
C GLY A 134 24.06 4.13 -20.52
N PRO A 135 25.32 4.35 -20.94
CA PRO A 135 26.30 3.30 -21.15
C PRO A 135 26.80 2.72 -19.82
N ILE A 136 27.34 1.49 -19.85
CA ILE A 136 27.78 0.78 -18.65
C ILE A 136 28.86 1.53 -17.84
N GLY A 137 29.78 2.24 -18.50
CA GLY A 137 30.81 3.02 -17.82
C GLY A 137 30.23 4.12 -16.92
N GLU A 138 29.17 4.78 -17.38
CA GLU A 138 28.47 5.81 -16.61
C GLU A 138 27.71 5.20 -15.42
N LYS A 139 27.07 4.05 -15.61
CA LYS A 139 26.37 3.32 -14.54
C LYS A 139 27.33 2.88 -13.43
N ARG A 140 28.49 2.32 -13.81
CA ARG A 140 29.55 1.93 -12.86
C ARG A 140 30.08 3.15 -12.11
N ARG A 141 30.33 4.27 -12.81
CA ARG A 141 30.74 5.53 -12.18
C ARG A 141 29.68 6.02 -11.18
N ARG A 142 28.40 6.00 -11.55
CA ARG A 142 27.28 6.37 -10.68
C ARG A 142 27.21 5.47 -9.45
N LEU A 143 27.38 4.16 -9.60
CA LEU A 143 27.44 3.21 -8.48
C LEU A 143 28.62 3.48 -7.54
N LYS A 144 29.82 3.77 -8.07
CA LYS A 144 30.97 4.16 -7.23
C LYS A 144 30.65 5.38 -6.37
N LEU A 145 30.05 6.42 -6.96
CA LEU A 145 29.65 7.63 -6.25
C LEU A 145 28.58 7.35 -5.18
N LEU A 146 27.58 6.54 -5.51
CA LEU A 146 26.53 6.13 -4.56
C LEU A 146 27.05 5.24 -3.44
N ALA A 147 28.10 4.47 -3.70
CA ALA A 147 28.82 3.71 -2.69
C ALA A 147 29.69 4.60 -1.81
N GLY A 148 29.92 5.88 -2.14
CA GLY A 148 30.73 6.81 -1.34
C GLY A 148 32.20 6.88 -1.78
N VAL A 149 32.59 6.21 -2.86
CA VAL A 149 33.98 6.16 -3.34
C VAL A 149 34.29 7.43 -4.13
N THR A 150 34.92 8.41 -3.49
CA THR A 150 35.24 9.73 -4.08
C THR A 150 36.72 9.94 -4.39
N THR A 151 37.61 9.22 -3.71
CA THR A 151 39.06 9.41 -3.79
C THR A 151 39.72 8.09 -4.14
N GLN A 152 39.96 7.87 -5.44
CA GLN A 152 40.92 6.85 -5.84
C GLN A 152 42.27 7.55 -6.00
N VAL A 153 43.26 7.16 -5.20
CA VAL A 153 44.65 7.53 -5.49
C VAL A 153 45.05 6.71 -6.71
N VAL A 154 45.26 7.39 -7.84
CA VAL A 154 45.75 6.79 -9.10
C VAL A 154 47.25 6.57 -8.98
#